data_AF-A0A410RVZ6-F1
#
_entry.id   AF-A0A410RVZ6-F1
#
_cell.length_a   1.000
_cell.length_b   1.000
_cell.length_c   1.000
_cell.angle_alpha   90.00
_cell.angle_beta   90.00
_cell.angle_gamma   90.00
#
_symmetry.space_group_name_H-M   'P 1'
#
loop_
_entity.id
_entity.type
_entity.pdbx_description
1 polymer ?
#
loop_
_entity_poly.entity_id
_entity_poly.type
_entity_poly.pdbx_seq_one_letter_code
_entity_poly.pdbx_strand_id
1 'polypeptide(L)'
;MKGSLRSVEAAFTQLAARPPDPWGFSLTGVFTRYLDQGSKQVTWLHGALGSAITLTEVATEVGDTDMELGLLRMTGPKLQAAQFGTLLLATWVDFLHLADAALRNCPMCSAEKLFVDLHRVQGLMEPTLTDLASLDSERVEAATTAMPELMGKLTREFDTLHRETRETMKLGGQVIAAMQAVEMVTMISTMKMALPRVPPSAPAALGVGLAMSSGRVMVGSRLVVSAEWVEMMRRLVQAGVISVPAVGAAVLIQGGQVTMAQAHQDLPKGVREALGDSPEVRGMQVTGRAGAGMSGAPKHHVLPREHREWFEQRGFKGDMDIDQFCVRLEKAHHEALHGGGNWKLGRTWPGEWNRMIMEALLKAEKKAGRMLTRNEVLDIVADRMKDYRIPMNFTTGRRR
;
A
#
# COMPACT_ATOMS: atom_id res chain seq x y z
N MET A 1 11.34 0.24 1.02
CA MET A 1 10.15 0.49 1.87
C MET A 1 10.45 0.41 3.36
N LYS A 2 10.95 -0.72 3.91
CA LYS A 2 11.31 -0.85 5.35
C LYS A 2 12.13 0.31 5.91
N GLY A 3 13.18 0.74 5.20
CA GLY A 3 14.02 1.87 5.62
C GLY A 3 13.27 3.20 5.70
N SER A 4 12.34 3.46 4.78
CA SER A 4 11.49 4.66 4.79
C SER A 4 10.55 4.65 5.98
N LEU A 5 9.88 3.52 6.26
CA LEU A 5 9.00 3.39 7.41
C LEU A 5 9.76 3.61 8.72
N ARG A 6 10.92 2.96 8.89
CA ARG A 6 11.77 3.15 10.08
C ARG A 6 12.19 4.60 10.28
N SER A 7 12.52 5.32 9.21
CA SER A 7 12.89 6.74 9.31
C SER A 7 11.71 7.60 9.77
N VAL A 8 10.51 7.35 9.24
CA VAL A 8 9.30 8.08 9.62
C VAL A 8 8.86 7.73 11.04
N GLU A 9 8.91 6.45 11.40
CA GLU A 9 8.65 5.95 12.74
C GLU A 9 9.61 6.56 13.76
N ALA A 10 10.91 6.64 13.47
CA ALA A 10 11.87 7.28 14.37
C ALA A 10 11.52 8.76 14.63
N ALA A 11 11.14 9.51 13.59
CA ALA A 11 10.68 10.89 13.74
C ALA A 11 9.38 10.98 14.56
N PHE A 12 8.45 10.07 14.33
CA PHE A 12 7.22 9.96 15.11
C PHE A 12 7.48 9.63 16.59
N THR A 13 8.36 8.67 16.87
CA THR A 13 8.77 8.31 18.24
C THR A 13 9.44 9.48 18.95
N GLN A 14 10.27 10.26 18.26
CA GLN A 14 10.88 11.46 18.82
C GLN A 14 9.82 12.51 19.22
N LEU A 15 8.77 12.68 18.42
CA LEU A 15 7.62 13.54 18.77
C LEU A 15 6.86 13.00 19.98
N ALA A 16 6.56 11.70 19.99
CA ALA A 16 5.80 11.06 21.06
C ALA A 16 6.55 10.99 22.40
N ALA A 17 7.88 11.02 22.38
CA ALA A 17 8.73 11.04 23.56
C ALA A 17 8.94 12.44 24.16
N ARG A 18 8.37 13.50 23.55
CA ARG A 18 8.53 14.86 24.08
C ARG A 18 7.83 14.98 25.43
N PRO A 19 8.44 15.69 26.42
CA PRO A 19 7.79 15.89 27.70
C PRO A 19 6.55 16.76 27.55
N PRO A 20 5.50 16.48 28.35
CA PRO A 20 4.34 17.37 28.41
C PRO A 20 4.77 18.74 28.94
N ASP A 21 4.12 19.78 28.43
CA ASP A 21 4.23 21.11 29.00
C ASP A 21 3.45 21.19 30.33
N PRO A 22 3.82 22.09 31.26
CA PRO A 22 3.15 22.22 32.55
C PRO A 22 1.65 22.53 32.47
N TRP A 23 1.19 23.06 31.33
CA TRP A 23 -0.20 23.47 31.10
C TRP A 23 -1.04 22.41 30.36
N GLY A 24 -0.42 21.31 29.92
CA GLY A 24 -1.11 20.19 29.25
C GLY A 24 -1.52 20.45 27.80
N PHE A 25 -1.22 21.62 27.23
CA PHE A 25 -1.45 21.97 25.83
C PHE A 25 -0.28 21.51 24.95
N SER A 26 -0.01 20.21 24.98
CA SER A 26 1.06 19.55 24.23
C SER A 26 0.55 18.28 23.54
N LEU A 27 1.36 17.75 22.60
CA LEU A 27 1.07 16.48 21.92
C LEU A 27 0.87 15.31 22.89
N THR A 28 1.60 15.28 24.00
CA THR A 28 1.47 14.26 25.06
C THR A 28 0.46 14.63 26.15
N GLY A 29 -0.28 15.73 25.97
CA GLY A 29 -1.38 16.17 26.83
C GLY A 29 -2.72 16.06 26.10
N VAL A 30 -3.44 17.17 25.98
CA VAL A 30 -4.77 17.24 25.33
C VAL A 30 -4.77 16.69 23.89
N PHE A 31 -3.64 16.72 23.20
CA PHE A 31 -3.52 16.28 21.81
C PHE A 31 -3.11 14.80 21.64
N THR A 32 -3.02 14.01 22.71
CA THR A 32 -2.51 12.61 22.68
C THR A 32 -3.24 11.72 21.67
N ARG A 33 -4.55 11.93 21.46
CA ARG A 33 -5.34 11.20 20.45
C ARG A 33 -4.73 11.23 19.03
N TYR A 34 -4.00 12.28 18.69
CA TYR A 34 -3.37 12.46 17.38
C TYR A 34 -2.06 11.66 17.28
N LEU A 35 -1.39 11.41 18.41
CA LEU A 35 -0.32 10.43 18.50
C LEU A 35 -0.88 9.00 18.41
N ASP A 36 -1.98 8.69 19.10
CA ASP A 36 -2.57 7.35 19.07
C ASP A 36 -2.94 6.88 17.65
N GLN A 37 -3.42 7.80 16.81
CA GLN A 37 -3.65 7.53 15.39
C GLN A 37 -2.36 7.13 14.67
N GLY A 38 -1.27 7.87 14.86
CA GLY A 38 0.03 7.57 14.27
C GLY A 38 0.56 6.20 14.71
N SER A 39 0.42 5.87 16.00
CA SER A 39 0.80 4.57 16.56
C SER A 39 0.01 3.42 15.95
N LYS A 40 -1.31 3.57 15.81
CA LYS A 40 -2.17 2.59 15.09
C LYS A 40 -1.72 2.41 13.64
N GLN A 41 -1.35 3.51 12.97
CA GLN A 41 -0.88 3.48 11.60
C GLN A 41 0.45 2.74 11.44
N VAL A 42 1.44 3.03 12.30
CA VAL A 42 2.72 2.30 12.34
C VAL A 42 2.51 0.80 12.53
N THR A 43 1.58 0.43 13.43
CA THR A 43 1.30 -0.98 13.77
C THR A 43 0.81 -1.77 12.55
N TRP A 44 -0.21 -1.26 11.84
CA TRP A 44 -0.73 -1.98 10.67
C TRP A 44 0.23 -1.92 9.48
N LEU A 45 1.06 -0.88 9.35
CA LEU A 45 2.11 -0.80 8.32
C LEU A 45 3.19 -1.88 8.51
N HIS A 46 3.63 -2.11 9.75
CA HIS A 46 4.52 -3.24 10.07
C HIS A 46 3.83 -4.58 9.77
N GLY A 47 2.54 -4.71 10.10
CA GLY A 47 1.73 -5.86 9.73
C GLY A 47 1.73 -6.13 8.22
N ALA A 48 1.42 -5.12 7.40
CA ALA A 48 1.38 -5.24 5.94
C ALA A 48 2.74 -5.63 5.34
N LEU A 49 3.83 -5.04 5.82
CA LEU A 49 5.18 -5.41 5.39
C LEU A 49 5.58 -6.82 5.83
N GLY A 50 5.27 -7.20 7.08
CA GLY A 50 5.45 -8.55 7.61
C GLY A 50 4.75 -9.58 6.75
N SER A 51 3.47 -9.35 6.46
CA SER A 51 2.65 -10.17 5.60
C SER A 51 3.19 -10.34 4.18
N ALA A 52 3.70 -9.27 3.57
CA ALA A 52 4.30 -9.33 2.24
C ALA A 52 5.58 -10.19 2.21
N ILE A 53 6.39 -10.13 3.28
CA ILE A 53 7.60 -10.96 3.43
C ILE A 53 7.21 -12.43 3.56
N THR A 54 6.28 -12.75 4.46
CA THR A 54 5.79 -14.12 4.66
C THR A 54 5.30 -14.72 3.34
N LEU A 55 4.50 -13.98 2.56
CA LEU A 55 4.01 -14.45 1.27
C LEU A 55 5.14 -14.66 0.25
N THR A 56 6.15 -13.79 0.25
CA THR A 56 7.31 -13.93 -0.64
C THR A 56 8.14 -15.16 -0.27
N GLU A 57 8.37 -15.41 1.01
CA GLU A 57 9.05 -16.61 1.50
C GLU A 57 8.32 -17.87 1.06
N VAL A 58 6.99 -17.92 1.24
CA VAL A 58 6.20 -19.06 0.77
C VAL A 58 6.25 -19.21 -0.74
N ALA A 59 6.16 -18.12 -1.50
CA ALA A 59 6.25 -18.18 -2.96
C ALA A 59 7.55 -18.86 -3.42
N THR A 60 8.69 -18.60 -2.76
CA THR A 60 9.97 -19.23 -3.10
C THR A 60 10.08 -20.72 -2.76
N GLU A 61 9.16 -21.25 -1.95
CA GLU A 61 9.17 -22.65 -1.51
C GLU A 61 8.20 -23.54 -2.30
N VAL A 62 7.30 -22.94 -3.08
CA VAL A 62 6.32 -23.66 -3.90
C VAL A 62 6.98 -24.09 -5.21
N GLY A 63 6.71 -25.32 -5.65
CA GLY A 63 7.34 -25.88 -6.84
C GLY A 63 6.68 -25.45 -8.15
N ASP A 64 5.40 -25.08 -8.10
CA ASP A 64 4.65 -24.63 -9.26
C ASP A 64 4.84 -23.13 -9.58
N THR A 65 5.29 -22.82 -10.79
CA THR A 65 5.60 -21.44 -11.22
C THR A 65 4.39 -20.52 -11.31
N ASP A 66 3.21 -21.04 -11.66
CA ASP A 66 2.00 -20.22 -11.73
C ASP A 66 1.46 -19.93 -10.33
N MET A 67 1.61 -20.89 -9.41
CA MET A 67 1.27 -20.72 -8.00
C MET A 67 2.24 -19.76 -7.30
N GLU A 68 3.55 -19.89 -7.56
CA GLU A 68 4.57 -18.92 -7.12
C GLU A 68 4.17 -17.50 -7.53
N LEU A 69 3.86 -17.29 -8.82
CA LEU A 69 3.43 -16.00 -9.33
C LEU A 69 2.11 -15.53 -8.69
N GLY A 70 1.16 -16.44 -8.46
CA GLY A 70 -0.09 -16.17 -7.77
C GLY A 70 0.13 -15.65 -6.34
N LEU A 71 1.02 -16.29 -5.59
CA LEU A 71 1.42 -15.87 -4.24
C LEU A 71 2.16 -14.53 -4.25
N LEU A 72 3.08 -14.33 -5.21
CA LEU A 72 3.76 -13.04 -5.39
C LEU A 72 2.75 -11.91 -5.65
N ARG A 73 1.70 -12.15 -6.45
CA ARG A 73 0.64 -11.16 -6.69
C ARG A 73 -0.14 -10.80 -5.43
N MET A 74 -0.30 -11.73 -4.48
CA MET A 74 -0.93 -11.46 -3.19
C MET A 74 -0.11 -10.48 -2.31
N THR A 75 1.18 -10.31 -2.59
CA THR A 75 2.01 -9.29 -1.92
C THR A 75 1.65 -7.86 -2.38
N GLY A 76 1.08 -7.74 -3.58
CA GLY A 76 0.81 -6.48 -4.26
C GLY A 76 0.05 -5.45 -3.44
N PRO A 77 -1.20 -5.74 -3.02
CA PRO A 77 -1.99 -4.83 -2.20
C PRO A 77 -1.28 -4.45 -0.89
N LYS A 78 -0.50 -5.37 -0.30
CA LYS A 78 0.24 -5.12 0.94
C LYS A 78 1.41 -4.16 0.71
N LEU A 79 2.13 -4.32 -0.38
CA LEU A 79 3.21 -3.42 -0.77
C LEU A 79 2.67 -2.02 -1.13
N GLN A 80 1.59 -1.95 -1.90
CA GLN A 80 0.94 -0.68 -2.21
C GLN A 80 0.45 0.01 -0.93
N ALA A 81 -0.28 -0.70 -0.07
CA ALA A 81 -0.76 -0.18 1.20
C ALA A 81 0.39 0.32 2.09
N ALA A 82 1.49 -0.44 2.18
CA ALA A 82 2.64 -0.02 2.95
C ALA A 82 3.34 1.20 2.36
N GLN A 83 3.46 1.31 1.03
CA GLN A 83 4.09 2.46 0.37
C GLN A 83 3.28 3.74 0.61
N PHE A 84 2.01 3.69 0.27
CA PHE A 84 1.11 4.85 0.35
C PHE A 84 0.74 5.20 1.79
N GLY A 85 0.59 4.20 2.65
CA GLY A 85 0.39 4.43 4.08
C GLY A 85 1.65 5.00 4.76
N THR A 86 2.86 4.63 4.33
CA THR A 86 4.10 5.28 4.83
C THR A 86 4.17 6.75 4.40
N LEU A 87 3.77 7.05 3.16
CA LEU A 87 3.68 8.43 2.68
C LEU A 87 2.70 9.24 3.53
N LEU A 88 1.49 8.72 3.75
CA LEU A 88 0.50 9.39 4.60
C LEU A 88 0.98 9.55 6.04
N LEU A 89 1.69 8.56 6.59
CA LEU A 89 2.30 8.68 7.93
C LEU A 89 3.34 9.80 7.96
N ALA A 90 4.17 9.91 6.92
CA ALA A 90 5.15 10.97 6.81
C ALA A 90 4.49 12.35 6.81
N THR A 91 3.41 12.50 6.03
CA THR A 91 2.59 13.72 6.00
C THR A 91 1.98 14.01 7.38
N TRP A 92 1.43 13.00 8.05
CA TRP A 92 0.88 13.16 9.40
C TRP A 92 1.93 13.64 10.41
N VAL A 93 3.13 13.04 10.37
CA VAL A 93 4.26 13.47 11.21
C VAL A 93 4.64 14.92 10.95
N ASP A 94 4.52 15.41 9.71
CA ASP A 94 4.79 16.82 9.40
C ASP A 94 3.75 17.75 10.03
N PHE A 95 2.46 17.41 9.97
CA PHE A 95 1.40 18.13 10.68
C PHE A 95 1.62 18.13 12.20
N LEU A 96 2.03 17.00 12.77
CA LEU A 96 2.34 16.91 14.20
C LEU A 96 3.55 17.76 14.59
N HIS A 97 4.60 17.79 13.77
CA HIS A 97 5.73 18.70 13.99
C HIS A 97 5.31 20.17 13.96
N LEU A 98 4.47 20.55 13.00
CA LEU A 98 3.99 21.92 12.89
C LEU A 98 3.11 22.29 14.09
N ALA A 99 2.24 21.37 14.52
CA ALA A 99 1.40 21.56 15.69
C ALA A 99 2.23 21.69 16.98
N ASP A 100 3.22 20.82 17.20
CA ASP A 100 4.10 20.92 18.35
C ASP A 100 4.92 22.22 18.34
N ALA A 101 5.40 22.64 17.17
CA ALA A 101 6.09 23.92 17.02
C ALA A 101 5.18 25.12 17.35
N ALA A 102 3.91 25.09 16.91
CA ALA A 102 2.92 26.11 17.24
C ALA A 102 2.62 26.14 18.74
N LEU A 103 2.35 24.99 19.36
CA LEU A 103 2.05 24.90 20.80
C LEU A 103 3.21 25.41 21.67
N ARG A 104 4.46 25.10 21.30
CA ARG A 104 5.64 25.49 22.09
C ARG A 104 6.09 26.92 21.85
N ASN A 105 6.04 27.37 20.60
CA ASN A 105 6.69 28.62 20.21
C ASN A 105 5.69 29.74 19.95
N CYS A 106 4.38 29.46 19.85
CA CYS A 106 3.34 30.45 19.59
C CYS A 106 2.28 30.48 20.71
N PRO A 107 2.53 31.13 21.86
CA PRO A 107 1.54 31.26 22.94
C PRO A 107 0.25 31.99 22.51
N MET A 108 0.33 32.81 21.45
CA MET A 108 -0.81 33.52 20.88
C MET A 108 -1.63 32.66 19.91
N CYS A 109 -1.15 31.48 19.53
CA CYS A 109 -1.88 30.56 18.67
C CYS A 109 -3.00 29.88 19.45
N SER A 110 -4.20 29.81 18.88
CA SER A 110 -5.34 29.14 19.52
C SER A 110 -5.14 27.63 19.52
N ALA A 111 -4.96 27.03 20.70
CA ALA A 111 -4.89 25.59 20.88
C ALA A 111 -6.18 24.89 20.43
N GLU A 112 -7.35 25.49 20.67
CA GLU A 112 -8.63 24.97 20.20
C GLU A 112 -8.71 24.91 18.67
N LYS A 113 -8.30 25.98 18.00
CA LYS A 113 -8.24 26.00 16.52
C LYS A 113 -7.27 24.94 16.00
N LEU A 114 -6.07 24.83 16.58
CA LEU A 114 -5.10 23.81 16.18
C LEU A 114 -5.64 22.39 16.39
N PHE A 115 -6.40 22.17 17.46
CA PHE A 115 -7.08 20.89 17.70
C PHE A 115 -8.12 20.59 16.63
N VAL A 116 -8.94 21.57 16.25
CA VAL A 116 -9.93 21.43 15.16
C VAL A 116 -9.23 21.19 13.81
N ASP A 117 -8.13 21.89 13.54
CA ASP A 117 -7.38 21.74 12.29
C ASP A 117 -6.73 20.36 12.18
N LEU A 118 -6.13 19.84 13.26
CA LEU A 118 -5.63 18.46 13.28
C LEU A 118 -6.75 17.42 13.14
N HIS A 119 -7.91 17.65 13.75
CA HIS A 119 -9.07 16.77 13.58
C HIS A 119 -9.56 16.74 12.12
N ARG A 120 -9.61 17.91 11.47
CA ARG A 120 -9.97 18.05 10.06
C ARG A 120 -9.02 17.27 9.15
N VAL A 121 -7.70 17.44 9.35
CA VAL A 121 -6.67 16.74 8.58
C VAL A 121 -6.74 15.23 8.80
N GLN A 122 -6.92 14.79 10.04
CA GLN A 122 -7.20 13.38 10.37
C GLN A 122 -8.39 12.84 9.56
N GLY A 123 -9.51 13.57 9.55
CA GLY A 123 -10.73 13.18 8.83
C GLY A 123 -10.55 13.11 7.31
N LEU A 124 -9.67 13.93 6.72
CA LEU A 124 -9.34 13.83 5.29
C LEU A 124 -8.57 12.55 4.96
N MET A 125 -7.72 12.07 5.87
CA MET A 125 -6.87 10.90 5.66
C MET A 125 -7.57 9.57 5.97
N GLU A 126 -8.52 9.58 6.90
CA GLU A 126 -9.15 8.38 7.46
C GLU A 126 -9.80 7.44 6.42
N PRO A 127 -10.53 7.92 5.39
CA PRO A 127 -11.10 7.03 4.37
C PRO A 127 -10.02 6.26 3.61
N THR A 128 -8.98 6.97 3.16
CA THR A 128 -7.86 6.37 2.42
C THR A 128 -7.07 5.42 3.30
N LEU A 129 -6.80 5.78 4.57
CA LEU A 129 -6.13 4.89 5.51
C LEU A 129 -6.95 3.61 5.78
N THR A 130 -8.27 3.73 5.86
CA THR A 130 -9.19 2.59 6.06
C THR A 130 -9.14 1.63 4.88
N ASP A 131 -9.17 2.17 3.65
CA ASP A 131 -9.10 1.34 2.45
C ASP A 131 -7.72 0.68 2.29
N LEU A 132 -6.62 1.39 2.57
CA LEU A 132 -5.27 0.82 2.55
C LEU A 132 -5.09 -0.27 3.62
N ALA A 133 -5.57 -0.02 4.85
CA ALA A 133 -5.47 -0.98 5.95
C ALA A 133 -6.34 -2.23 5.75
N SER A 134 -7.35 -2.17 4.87
CA SER A 134 -8.16 -3.34 4.52
C SER A 134 -7.37 -4.42 3.77
N LEU A 135 -6.27 -4.03 3.10
CA LEU A 135 -5.44 -4.88 2.24
C LEU A 135 -6.22 -5.59 1.11
N ASP A 136 -7.50 -5.25 0.90
CA ASP A 136 -8.28 -5.73 -0.23
C ASP A 136 -7.78 -5.06 -1.51
N SER A 137 -7.47 -5.86 -2.52
CA SER A 137 -6.84 -5.38 -3.75
C SER A 137 -7.63 -4.27 -4.45
N GLU A 138 -8.97 -4.35 -4.45
CA GLU A 138 -9.80 -3.37 -5.17
C GLU A 138 -9.86 -2.05 -4.39
N ARG A 139 -9.98 -2.13 -3.06
CA ARG A 139 -9.95 -0.95 -2.19
C ARG A 139 -8.59 -0.27 -2.18
N VAL A 140 -7.50 -1.03 -2.08
CA VAL A 140 -6.13 -0.50 -2.08
C VAL A 140 -5.84 0.21 -3.41
N GLU A 141 -6.22 -0.38 -4.55
CA GLU A 141 -6.01 0.25 -5.85
C GLU A 141 -6.83 1.55 -6.01
N ALA A 142 -8.09 1.55 -5.57
CA ALA A 142 -8.94 2.74 -5.58
C ALA A 142 -8.36 3.86 -4.70
N ALA A 143 -7.97 3.53 -3.47
CA ALA A 143 -7.34 4.45 -2.53
C ALA A 143 -6.02 5.03 -3.08
N THR A 144 -5.23 4.18 -3.73
CA THR A 144 -3.99 4.58 -4.37
C THR A 144 -4.23 5.53 -5.54
N THR A 145 -5.25 5.26 -6.36
CA THR A 145 -5.62 6.11 -7.50
C THR A 145 -6.11 7.49 -7.05
N ALA A 146 -6.82 7.56 -5.93
CA ALA A 146 -7.28 8.82 -5.33
C ALA A 146 -6.19 9.59 -4.57
N MET A 147 -5.03 8.96 -4.32
CA MET A 147 -3.97 9.52 -3.47
C MET A 147 -3.43 10.87 -3.95
N PRO A 148 -3.19 11.12 -5.26
CA PRO A 148 -2.69 12.43 -5.69
C PRO A 148 -3.64 13.56 -5.30
N GLU A 149 -4.95 13.38 -5.48
CA GLU A 149 -5.91 14.42 -5.07
C GLU A 149 -5.87 14.67 -3.56
N LEU A 150 -5.83 13.60 -2.75
CA LEU A 150 -5.70 13.70 -1.30
C LEU A 150 -4.43 14.44 -0.90
N MET A 151 -3.28 14.06 -1.47
CA MET A 151 -2.00 14.73 -1.19
C MET A 151 -2.04 16.22 -1.56
N GLY A 152 -2.76 16.59 -2.61
CA GLY A 152 -2.94 17.98 -3.01
C GLY A 152 -3.77 18.77 -1.98
N LYS A 153 -4.82 18.15 -1.42
CA LYS A 153 -5.60 18.72 -0.32
C LYS A 153 -4.75 18.88 0.93
N LEU A 154 -4.03 17.83 1.34
CA LEU A 154 -3.16 17.85 2.52
C LEU A 154 -2.05 18.89 2.43
N THR A 155 -1.46 19.08 1.25
CA THR A 155 -0.46 20.13 1.01
C THR A 155 -1.05 21.52 1.27
N ARG A 156 -2.26 21.80 0.76
CA ARG A 156 -2.94 23.08 0.99
C ARG A 156 -3.33 23.32 2.45
N GLU A 157 -3.76 22.29 3.15
CA GLU A 157 -4.05 22.35 4.59
C GLU A 157 -2.77 22.67 5.38
N PHE A 158 -1.67 22.00 5.05
CA PHE A 158 -0.38 22.23 5.68
C PHE A 158 0.11 23.67 5.45
N ASP A 159 0.07 24.14 4.20
CA ASP A 159 0.45 25.51 3.84
C ASP A 159 -0.41 26.56 4.55
N THR A 160 -1.70 26.27 4.74
CA THR A 160 -2.63 27.17 5.44
C THR A 160 -2.28 27.25 6.92
N LEU A 161 -2.15 26.10 7.59
CA LEU A 161 -1.77 26.06 9.01
C LEU A 161 -0.40 26.72 9.26
N HIS A 162 0.57 26.47 8.39
CA HIS A 162 1.90 27.05 8.48
C HIS A 162 1.89 28.56 8.28
N ARG A 163 1.13 29.05 7.29
CA ARG A 163 0.98 30.49 7.03
C ARG A 163 0.30 31.19 8.19
N GLU A 164 -0.82 30.65 8.68
CA GLU A 164 -1.55 31.21 9.83
C GLU A 164 -0.66 31.28 11.07
N THR A 165 0.05 30.19 11.38
CA THR A 165 1.00 30.15 12.50
C THR A 165 2.06 31.24 12.36
N ARG A 166 2.68 31.38 11.18
CA ARG A 166 3.70 32.42 10.94
C ARG A 166 3.14 33.83 11.11
N GLU A 167 1.96 34.12 10.56
CA GLU A 167 1.37 35.46 10.68
C GLU A 167 1.02 35.79 12.14
N THR A 168 0.52 34.83 12.92
CA THR A 168 0.30 35.00 14.36
C THR A 168 1.61 35.27 15.11
N MET A 169 2.69 34.56 14.78
CA MET A 169 4.01 34.78 15.40
C MET A 169 4.59 36.16 15.08
N LYS A 170 4.40 36.65 13.84
CA LYS A 170 4.80 38.02 13.44
C LYS A 170 4.02 39.08 14.21
N LEU A 171 2.69 38.93 14.30
CA LEU A 171 1.83 39.85 15.04
C LEU A 171 2.16 39.87 16.54
N GLY A 172 2.55 38.73 17.10
CA GLY A 172 2.96 38.60 18.50
C GLY A 172 4.36 39.11 18.83
N GLY A 173 5.11 39.67 17.87
CA GLY A 173 6.46 40.20 18.09
C GLY A 173 7.51 39.15 18.47
N GLN A 174 7.32 37.90 18.05
CA GLN A 174 8.18 36.78 18.47
C GLN A 174 9.58 36.82 17.85
N VAL A 175 10.55 36.26 18.58
CA VAL A 175 11.98 36.26 18.21
C VAL A 175 12.23 35.42 16.95
N ILE A 176 13.15 35.88 16.10
CA ILE A 176 13.59 35.20 14.86
C ILE A 176 13.85 33.70 15.04
N ALA A 177 14.40 33.27 16.19
CA ALA A 177 14.65 31.86 16.50
C ALA A 177 13.38 30.99 16.54
N ALA A 178 12.25 31.52 17.03
CA ALA A 178 10.97 30.82 17.06
C ALA A 178 10.40 30.65 15.64
N MET A 179 10.50 31.71 14.82
CA MET A 179 10.12 31.64 13.40
C MET A 179 11.00 30.65 12.63
N GLN A 180 12.31 30.63 12.90
CA GLN A 180 13.24 29.66 12.31
C GLN A 180 12.93 28.22 12.71
N ALA A 181 12.46 27.97 13.95
CA ALA A 181 12.04 26.64 14.39
C ALA A 181 10.83 26.13 13.58
N VAL A 182 9.84 26.99 13.32
CA VAL A 182 8.69 26.67 12.44
C VAL A 182 9.14 26.51 10.98
N GLU A 183 10.10 27.29 10.52
CA GLU A 183 10.67 27.16 9.17
C GLU A 183 11.43 25.86 8.97
N MET A 184 12.19 25.40 9.97
CA MET A 184 12.88 24.12 9.92
C MET A 184 11.91 22.93 9.77
N VAL A 185 10.69 23.02 10.30
CA VAL A 185 9.65 21.98 10.10
C VAL A 185 9.27 21.84 8.63
N THR A 186 9.19 22.95 7.89
CA THR A 186 8.87 22.90 6.45
C THR A 186 10.03 22.38 5.60
N MET A 187 11.28 22.59 6.04
CA MET A 187 12.44 21.92 5.45
C MET A 187 12.43 20.41 5.69
N ILE A 188 11.97 19.95 6.86
CA ILE A 188 11.81 18.52 7.17
C ILE A 188 10.74 17.87 6.28
N SER A 189 9.65 18.58 5.97
CA SER A 189 8.55 18.07 5.13
C SER A 189 8.90 18.03 3.62
N THR A 190 9.49 19.11 3.09
CA THR A 190 9.86 19.18 1.67
C THR A 190 11.06 18.30 1.28
N MET A 191 11.87 17.87 2.26
CA MET A 191 12.97 16.92 2.03
C MET A 191 12.52 15.45 1.94
N LYS A 192 11.29 15.11 2.33
CA LYS A 192 10.75 13.73 2.28
C LYS A 192 10.17 13.32 0.91
N MET A 193 10.17 14.21 -0.08
CA MET A 193 9.71 13.91 -1.45
C MET A 193 10.76 13.23 -2.34
N ALA A 194 11.95 12.91 -1.82
CA ALA A 194 12.98 12.16 -2.54
C ALA A 194 13.06 10.71 -2.03
N LEU A 195 13.08 9.74 -2.94
CA LEU A 195 13.30 8.32 -2.67
C LEU A 195 14.52 8.06 -1.74
N PRO A 196 14.56 6.93 -1.02
CA PRO A 196 15.77 6.50 -0.33
C PRO A 196 16.91 6.36 -1.34
N ARG A 197 18.02 7.06 -1.11
CA ARG A 197 19.29 6.71 -1.77
C ARG A 197 19.70 5.32 -1.30
N VAL A 198 19.80 4.37 -2.22
CA VAL A 198 20.60 3.17 -2.00
C VAL A 198 22.07 3.61 -2.03
N PRO A 199 22.92 3.20 -1.06
CA PRO A 199 24.32 3.61 -1.08
C PRO A 199 24.99 3.06 -2.35
N PRO A 200 25.80 3.86 -3.06
CA PRO A 200 26.55 3.35 -4.20
C PRO A 200 27.48 2.25 -3.72
N SER A 201 27.46 1.10 -4.40
CA SER A 201 28.47 0.06 -4.29
C SER A 201 29.76 0.50 -5.00
N ALA A 202 30.46 1.49 -4.44
CA ALA A 202 31.91 1.76 -4.54
C ALA A 202 32.23 3.19 -4.08
N PRO A 203 33.38 3.44 -3.43
CA PRO A 203 33.79 4.78 -3.03
C PRO A 203 34.35 5.52 -4.25
N ALA A 204 33.80 6.70 -4.58
CA ALA A 204 34.46 7.63 -5.48
C ALA A 204 34.44 9.03 -4.84
N ALA A 205 35.64 9.56 -4.69
CA ALA A 205 35.98 10.82 -4.07
C ALA A 205 35.37 12.04 -4.78
N LEU A 206 35.25 13.11 -3.99
CA LEU A 206 35.18 14.54 -4.33
C LEU A 206 35.31 14.94 -5.81
N GLY A 207 34.37 15.77 -6.27
CA GLY A 207 34.56 16.60 -7.46
C GLY A 207 33.25 17.21 -7.99
N VAL A 208 33.01 18.48 -7.69
CA VAL A 208 32.01 19.31 -8.35
C VAL A 208 32.37 19.43 -9.83
N GLY A 209 31.47 19.01 -10.73
CA GLY A 209 31.64 19.15 -12.17
C GLY A 209 30.39 18.70 -12.92
N LEU A 210 29.70 19.66 -13.56
CA LEU A 210 28.69 19.42 -14.58
C LEU A 210 29.33 18.61 -15.72
N ALA A 211 29.11 17.30 -15.74
CA ALA A 211 29.42 16.45 -16.88
C ALA A 211 28.26 15.47 -17.09
N MET A 212 27.61 15.63 -18.24
CA MET A 212 26.61 14.71 -18.76
C MET A 212 27.25 13.32 -18.88
N SER A 213 26.79 12.36 -18.06
CA SER A 213 27.06 10.94 -18.26
C SER A 213 25.74 10.22 -18.49
N SER A 214 25.78 9.29 -19.42
CA SER A 214 24.69 8.62 -20.15
C SER A 214 23.81 7.68 -19.32
N GLY A 215 23.39 8.09 -18.12
CA GLY A 215 22.59 7.27 -17.20
C GLY A 215 21.69 8.03 -16.23
N ARG A 216 21.44 9.33 -16.47
CA ARG A 216 20.51 10.14 -15.67
C ARG A 216 19.42 10.73 -16.55
N VAL A 217 18.17 10.48 -16.17
CA VAL A 217 17.03 11.27 -16.66
C VAL A 217 16.78 12.39 -15.65
N MET A 218 17.16 13.61 -16.02
CA MET A 218 16.67 14.85 -15.43
C MET A 218 17.21 16.04 -16.24
N VAL A 219 16.39 17.09 -16.45
CA VAL A 219 16.67 18.49 -16.06
C VAL A 219 15.37 19.30 -16.24
N GLY A 220 14.94 20.03 -15.21
CA GLY A 220 13.81 21.00 -15.23
C GLY A 220 12.61 20.57 -14.37
N SER A 221 12.54 21.09 -13.14
CA SER A 221 11.49 20.85 -12.12
C SER A 221 11.11 19.38 -11.85
N ARG A 222 12.00 18.71 -11.10
CA ARG A 222 11.77 17.57 -10.17
C ARG A 222 11.04 16.32 -10.70
N LEU A 223 11.85 15.33 -11.11
CA LEU A 223 11.67 13.92 -10.75
C LEU A 223 13.05 13.23 -10.82
N VAL A 224 13.58 12.79 -9.67
CA VAL A 224 14.78 11.92 -9.61
C VAL A 224 14.34 10.56 -9.12
N VAL A 225 13.92 9.73 -10.07
CA VAL A 225 13.71 8.31 -9.82
C VAL A 225 14.93 7.58 -10.37
N SER A 226 15.53 6.66 -9.61
CA SER A 226 16.65 5.89 -10.13
C SER A 226 16.17 4.95 -11.24
N ALA A 227 16.99 4.73 -12.26
CA ALA A 227 16.69 3.75 -13.32
C ALA A 227 16.39 2.36 -12.74
N GLU A 228 17.08 1.99 -11.66
CA GLU A 228 16.85 0.75 -10.91
C GLU A 228 15.46 0.67 -10.29
N TRP A 229 14.95 1.77 -9.71
CA TRP A 229 13.58 1.80 -9.19
C TRP A 229 12.55 1.66 -10.30
N VAL A 230 12.78 2.32 -11.44
CA VAL A 230 11.88 2.25 -12.60
C VAL A 230 11.83 0.82 -13.14
N GLU A 231 12.98 0.18 -13.31
CA GLU A 231 13.07 -1.20 -13.75
C GLU A 231 12.44 -2.18 -12.75
N MET A 232 12.64 -1.97 -11.45
CA MET A 232 11.98 -2.75 -10.40
C MET A 232 10.45 -2.62 -10.49
N MET A 233 9.93 -1.40 -10.61
CA MET A 233 8.48 -1.17 -10.73
C MET A 233 7.92 -1.75 -12.03
N ARG A 234 8.64 -1.64 -13.15
CA ARG A 234 8.27 -2.24 -14.43
C ARG A 234 8.13 -3.76 -14.31
N ARG A 235 9.07 -4.44 -13.65
CA ARG A 235 9.01 -5.89 -13.40
C ARG A 235 7.81 -6.27 -12.52
N LEU A 236 7.55 -5.51 -11.46
CA LEU A 236 6.41 -5.75 -10.58
C LEU A 236 5.07 -5.54 -11.28
N VAL A 237 4.99 -4.57 -12.19
CA VAL A 237 3.82 -4.34 -13.06
C VAL A 237 3.64 -5.49 -14.04
N GLN A 238 4.69 -5.92 -14.73
CA GLN A 238 4.62 -7.03 -15.68
C GLN A 238 4.22 -8.35 -15.01
N ALA A 239 4.68 -8.57 -13.78
CA ALA A 239 4.28 -9.71 -12.97
C ALA A 239 2.82 -9.59 -12.44
N GLY A 240 2.19 -8.42 -12.56
CA GLY A 240 0.86 -8.14 -12.00
C GLY A 240 0.85 -8.00 -10.48
N VAL A 241 2.02 -7.78 -9.86
CA VAL A 241 2.16 -7.58 -8.41
C VAL A 241 1.75 -6.17 -8.03
N ILE A 242 2.17 -5.16 -8.78
CA ILE A 242 1.76 -3.77 -8.55
C ILE A 242 0.98 -3.28 -9.77
N SER A 243 -0.14 -2.61 -9.55
CA SER A 243 -0.93 -2.02 -10.62
C SER A 243 -0.25 -0.76 -11.19
N VAL A 244 -0.42 -0.54 -12.50
CA VAL A 244 0.08 0.67 -13.19
C VAL A 244 -0.46 1.97 -12.57
N PRO A 245 -1.77 2.08 -12.19
CA PRO A 245 -2.26 3.26 -11.50
C PRO A 245 -1.49 3.58 -10.22
N ALA A 246 -1.04 2.55 -9.48
CA ALA A 246 -0.22 2.75 -8.30
C ALA A 246 1.15 3.32 -8.59
N VAL A 247 1.82 2.84 -9.64
CA VAL A 247 3.10 3.43 -10.08
C VAL A 247 2.89 4.87 -10.56
N GLY A 248 1.84 5.12 -11.34
CA GLY A 248 1.48 6.47 -11.81
C GLY A 248 1.22 7.45 -10.67
N ALA A 249 0.43 7.06 -9.68
CA ALA A 249 0.15 7.87 -8.48
C ALA A 249 1.43 8.18 -7.71
N ALA A 250 2.32 7.20 -7.51
CA ALA A 250 3.60 7.42 -6.84
C ALA A 250 4.46 8.44 -7.58
N VAL A 251 4.52 8.36 -8.91
CA VAL A 251 5.28 9.32 -9.73
C VAL A 251 4.67 10.72 -9.69
N LEU A 252 3.35 10.85 -9.79
CA LEU A 252 2.67 12.16 -9.72
C LEU A 252 2.93 12.87 -8.38
N ILE A 253 2.89 12.12 -7.29
CA ILE A 253 3.20 12.63 -5.95
C ILE A 253 4.67 13.06 -5.87
N GLN A 254 5.59 12.22 -6.34
CA GLN A 254 7.03 12.51 -6.29
C GLN A 254 7.45 13.66 -7.22
N GLY A 255 6.77 13.83 -8.35
CA GLY A 255 6.99 14.91 -9.30
C GLY A 255 6.45 16.25 -8.86
N GLY A 256 5.76 16.33 -7.71
CA GLY A 256 5.13 17.56 -7.25
C GLY A 256 4.01 18.04 -8.19
N GLN A 257 3.53 17.20 -9.12
CA GLN A 257 2.45 17.53 -10.07
C GLN A 257 1.06 17.46 -9.43
N VAL A 258 1.01 17.41 -8.10
CA VAL A 258 -0.18 17.25 -7.28
C VAL A 258 -1.11 18.47 -7.33
N THR A 259 -0.58 19.64 -7.71
CA THR A 259 -1.32 20.89 -7.88
C THR A 259 -2.10 21.00 -9.19
N MET A 260 -1.98 20.03 -10.10
CA MET A 260 -2.69 19.98 -11.39
C MET A 260 -3.72 18.83 -11.48
N ALA A 261 -4.11 18.24 -10.35
CA ALA A 261 -5.10 17.16 -10.31
C ALA A 261 -6.54 17.70 -10.39
N GLN A 262 -6.87 18.35 -11.50
CA GLN A 262 -8.23 18.40 -12.01
C GLN A 262 -8.20 17.88 -13.45
N ALA A 263 -9.08 16.93 -13.73
CA ALA A 263 -9.32 16.27 -15.02
C ALA A 263 -8.49 15.01 -15.32
N HIS A 264 -9.22 13.98 -15.75
CA HIS A 264 -8.76 12.68 -16.25
C HIS A 264 -7.62 12.79 -17.26
N GLN A 265 -6.36 12.56 -16.89
CA GLN A 265 -5.28 12.38 -17.87
C GLN A 265 -4.20 11.40 -17.36
N ASP A 266 -4.06 10.30 -18.11
CA ASP A 266 -2.81 9.77 -18.66
C ASP A 266 -1.50 9.83 -17.84
N LEU A 267 -0.79 8.69 -17.76
CA LEU A 267 0.56 8.58 -17.17
C LEU A 267 1.50 9.66 -17.73
N PRO A 268 2.35 10.29 -16.88
CA PRO A 268 3.37 11.24 -17.33
C PRO A 268 4.25 10.64 -18.43
N LYS A 269 4.58 11.45 -19.45
CA LYS A 269 5.28 11.00 -20.67
C LYS A 269 6.56 10.19 -20.38
N GLY A 270 7.37 10.62 -19.40
CA GLY A 270 8.59 9.91 -19.00
C GLY A 270 8.36 8.54 -18.33
N VAL A 271 7.19 8.31 -17.71
CA VAL A 271 6.80 7.00 -17.15
C VAL A 271 6.27 6.09 -18.25
N ARG A 272 5.52 6.64 -19.20
CA ARG A 272 5.02 5.89 -20.37
C ARG A 272 6.17 5.38 -21.23
N GLU A 273 7.18 6.21 -21.49
CA GLU A 273 8.38 5.84 -22.24
C GLU A 273 9.23 4.78 -21.51
N ALA A 274 9.27 4.81 -20.17
CA ALA A 274 10.07 3.88 -19.38
C ALA A 274 9.36 2.56 -19.03
N LEU A 275 8.02 2.55 -18.95
CA LEU A 275 7.21 1.33 -18.79
C LEU A 275 7.01 0.58 -20.11
N GLY A 276 7.28 1.23 -21.25
CA GLY A 276 7.15 0.69 -22.60
C GLY A 276 5.73 0.83 -23.16
N ASP A 277 5.64 0.97 -24.48
CA ASP A 277 4.37 1.19 -25.20
C ASP A 277 3.68 -0.16 -25.55
N SER A 278 3.47 -0.99 -24.53
CA SER A 278 2.85 -2.32 -24.70
C SER A 278 1.32 -2.19 -24.83
N PRO A 279 0.61 -3.09 -25.54
CA PRO A 279 -0.86 -3.06 -25.67
C PRO A 279 -1.61 -2.93 -24.34
N GLU A 280 -1.05 -3.50 -23.28
CA GLU A 280 -1.54 -3.47 -21.89
C GLU A 280 -1.47 -2.04 -21.29
N VAL A 281 -0.50 -1.24 -21.74
CA VAL A 281 -0.29 0.16 -21.31
C VAL A 281 -1.17 1.12 -22.11
N ARG A 282 -1.40 0.85 -23.41
CA ARG A 282 -2.21 1.69 -24.32
C ARG A 282 -3.72 1.50 -24.18
N GLY A 283 -4.19 0.33 -23.74
CA GLY A 283 -5.62 0.01 -23.67
C GLY A 283 -6.34 0.46 -22.40
N MET A 284 -5.64 1.05 -21.43
CA MET A 284 -6.19 1.25 -20.10
C MET A 284 -6.78 2.65 -19.90
N GLN A 285 -8.03 2.83 -20.31
CA GLN A 285 -8.84 3.97 -19.86
C GLN A 285 -9.44 3.70 -18.48
N VAL A 286 -9.36 4.69 -17.59
CA VAL A 286 -9.99 4.67 -16.27
C VAL A 286 -11.51 4.82 -16.45
N THR A 287 -12.18 3.72 -16.73
CA THR A 287 -13.59 3.57 -16.36
C THR A 287 -13.63 2.58 -15.21
N GLY A 288 -13.88 3.07 -14.01
CA GLY A 288 -14.12 2.18 -12.87
C GLY A 288 -15.32 1.29 -13.17
N ARG A 289 -15.26 0.01 -12.78
CA ARG A 289 -16.36 -0.98 -12.91
C ARG A 289 -17.73 -0.46 -12.46
N ALA A 290 -17.75 0.49 -11.51
CA ALA A 290 -18.97 1.13 -11.01
C ALA A 290 -19.73 1.94 -12.08
N GLY A 291 -19.06 2.44 -13.13
CA GLY A 291 -19.70 3.20 -14.21
C GLY A 291 -20.44 2.35 -15.25
N ALA A 292 -20.21 1.03 -15.28
CA ALA A 292 -20.72 0.13 -16.31
C ALA A 292 -21.92 -0.74 -15.89
N GLY A 293 -22.42 -0.59 -14.65
CA GLY A 293 -23.62 -1.32 -14.17
C GLY A 293 -23.49 -2.86 -14.13
N MET A 294 -22.29 -3.42 -14.27
CA MET A 294 -22.09 -4.87 -14.28
C MET A 294 -21.93 -5.41 -12.85
N SER A 295 -22.78 -6.37 -12.46
CA SER A 295 -22.59 -7.15 -11.25
C SER A 295 -21.26 -7.92 -11.34
N GLY A 296 -20.38 -7.73 -10.35
CA GLY A 296 -19.03 -8.31 -10.40
C GLY A 296 -19.06 -9.83 -10.50
N ALA A 297 -18.21 -10.39 -11.36
CA ALA A 297 -18.02 -11.84 -11.52
C ALA A 297 -17.84 -12.54 -10.15
N PRO A 298 -18.48 -13.71 -9.93
CA PRO A 298 -18.46 -14.40 -8.64
C PRO A 298 -17.04 -14.78 -8.21
N LYS A 299 -16.79 -14.74 -6.89
CA LYS A 299 -15.55 -15.21 -6.27
C LYS A 299 -15.70 -16.70 -5.92
N HIS A 300 -14.88 -17.54 -6.52
CA HIS A 300 -14.76 -18.97 -6.20
C HIS A 300 -13.64 -19.18 -5.17
N HIS A 301 -13.90 -19.94 -4.10
CA HIS A 301 -12.85 -20.33 -3.15
C HIS A 301 -12.15 -21.57 -3.69
N VAL A 302 -10.86 -21.46 -3.98
CA VAL A 302 -10.05 -22.55 -4.51
C VAL A 302 -9.83 -23.63 -3.44
N LEU A 303 -9.65 -23.21 -2.19
CA LEU A 303 -9.50 -24.11 -1.05
C LEU A 303 -10.87 -24.30 -0.35
N PRO A 304 -11.37 -25.55 -0.22
CA PRO A 304 -12.70 -25.83 0.32
C PRO A 304 -12.91 -25.34 1.76
N ARG A 305 -13.79 -24.35 1.93
CA ARG A 305 -14.09 -23.75 3.25
C ARG A 305 -14.66 -24.74 4.27
N GLU A 306 -15.40 -25.75 3.82
CA GLU A 306 -15.97 -26.78 4.69
C GLU A 306 -14.90 -27.62 5.38
N HIS A 307 -13.67 -27.61 4.86
CA HIS A 307 -12.53 -28.31 5.41
C HIS A 307 -11.50 -27.35 6.03
N ARG A 308 -11.94 -26.17 6.50
CA ARG A 308 -11.04 -25.16 7.08
C ARG A 308 -10.10 -25.73 8.13
N GLU A 309 -10.62 -26.50 9.08
CA GLU A 309 -9.80 -27.10 10.15
C GLU A 309 -8.68 -28.00 9.60
N TRP A 310 -8.96 -28.72 8.51
CA TRP A 310 -7.96 -29.56 7.83
C TRP A 310 -6.84 -28.70 7.22
N PHE A 311 -7.18 -27.57 6.60
CA PHE A 311 -6.18 -26.64 6.07
C PHE A 311 -5.41 -25.92 7.19
N GLU A 312 -6.09 -25.49 8.25
CA GLU A 312 -5.45 -24.81 9.38
C GLU A 312 -4.42 -25.70 10.09
N GLN A 313 -4.67 -27.01 10.20
CA GLN A 313 -3.69 -27.98 10.71
C GLN A 313 -2.41 -28.06 9.87
N ARG A 314 -2.48 -27.70 8.58
CA ARG A 314 -1.36 -27.68 7.64
C ARG A 314 -0.73 -26.31 7.46
N GLY A 315 -1.10 -25.35 8.31
CA GLY A 315 -0.48 -24.02 8.36
C GLY A 315 -1.13 -22.96 7.44
N PHE A 316 -2.34 -23.21 6.93
CA PHE A 316 -3.14 -22.19 6.24
C PHE A 316 -3.82 -21.27 7.27
N LYS A 317 -3.08 -20.27 7.75
CA LYS A 317 -3.51 -19.28 8.74
C LYS A 317 -2.95 -17.90 8.39
N GLY A 318 -3.55 -16.84 8.94
CA GLY A 318 -3.07 -15.46 8.74
C GLY A 318 -3.07 -15.08 7.26
N ASP A 319 -1.92 -14.67 6.73
CA ASP A 319 -1.76 -14.33 5.30
C ASP A 319 -1.90 -15.52 4.35
N MET A 320 -1.78 -16.74 4.88
CA MET A 320 -2.00 -17.98 4.16
C MET A 320 -3.37 -18.59 4.48
N ASP A 321 -4.29 -17.85 5.09
CA ASP A 321 -5.66 -18.34 5.31
C ASP A 321 -6.32 -18.71 3.98
N ILE A 322 -7.11 -19.78 3.98
CA ILE A 322 -7.79 -20.27 2.78
C ILE A 322 -8.71 -19.26 2.11
N ASP A 323 -9.21 -18.26 2.86
CA ASP A 323 -10.03 -17.18 2.30
C ASP A 323 -9.20 -16.23 1.43
N GLN A 324 -7.88 -16.25 1.50
CA GLN A 324 -7.01 -15.50 0.59
C GLN A 324 -6.92 -16.14 -0.81
N PHE A 325 -7.32 -17.41 -0.94
CA PHE A 325 -7.26 -18.18 -2.19
C PHE A 325 -8.62 -18.20 -2.89
N CYS A 326 -9.13 -17.01 -3.25
CA CYS A 326 -10.29 -16.92 -4.13
C CYS A 326 -9.90 -16.44 -5.53
N VAL A 327 -10.69 -16.78 -6.54
CA VAL A 327 -10.50 -16.34 -7.91
C VAL A 327 -11.81 -15.83 -8.47
N ARG A 328 -11.77 -14.80 -9.32
CA ARG A 328 -12.96 -14.32 -10.03
C ARG A 328 -13.16 -15.16 -11.29
N LEU A 329 -14.32 -15.79 -11.41
CA LEU A 329 -14.66 -16.63 -12.56
C LEU A 329 -15.92 -16.12 -13.24
N GLU A 330 -16.03 -16.37 -14.54
CA GLU A 330 -17.30 -16.21 -15.24
C GLU A 330 -18.38 -17.06 -14.55
N LYS A 331 -19.61 -16.55 -14.47
CA LYS A 331 -20.72 -17.22 -13.77
C LYS A 331 -20.91 -18.67 -14.24
N ALA A 332 -20.89 -18.91 -15.56
CA ALA A 332 -21.06 -20.25 -16.11
C ALA A 332 -19.92 -21.20 -15.68
N HIS A 333 -18.67 -20.73 -15.73
CA HIS A 333 -17.51 -21.50 -15.27
C HIS A 333 -17.60 -21.78 -13.75
N HIS A 334 -17.93 -20.77 -12.95
CA HIS A 334 -18.12 -20.90 -11.51
C HIS A 334 -19.20 -21.94 -11.16
N GLU A 335 -20.34 -21.90 -11.85
CA GLU A 335 -21.42 -22.88 -11.67
C GLU A 335 -20.98 -24.28 -12.11
N ALA A 336 -20.24 -24.42 -13.21
CA ALA A 336 -19.72 -25.70 -13.68
C ALA A 336 -18.79 -26.38 -12.65
N LEU A 337 -17.92 -25.62 -11.97
CA LEU A 337 -17.06 -26.14 -10.90
C LEU A 337 -17.85 -26.68 -9.70
N HIS A 338 -19.07 -26.18 -9.50
CA HIS A 338 -19.98 -26.62 -8.45
C HIS A 338 -21.04 -27.60 -8.93
N GLY A 339 -20.86 -28.25 -10.09
CA GLY A 339 -21.80 -29.22 -10.64
C GLY A 339 -23.12 -28.63 -11.15
N GLY A 340 -23.13 -27.32 -11.47
CA GLY A 340 -24.26 -26.57 -12.02
C GLY A 340 -24.88 -25.54 -11.06
N GLY A 341 -26.06 -25.03 -11.42
CA GLY A 341 -26.71 -23.90 -10.74
C GLY A 341 -27.12 -24.13 -9.27
N ASN A 342 -27.08 -25.36 -8.75
CA ASN A 342 -27.30 -25.67 -7.33
C ASN A 342 -26.12 -26.41 -6.72
N TRP A 343 -25.21 -25.66 -6.09
CA TRP A 343 -23.99 -26.18 -5.47
C TRP A 343 -24.23 -27.24 -4.39
N LYS A 344 -25.38 -27.23 -3.70
CA LYS A 344 -25.71 -28.24 -2.68
C LYS A 344 -25.94 -29.60 -3.31
N LEU A 345 -26.64 -29.64 -4.44
CA LEU A 345 -26.83 -30.87 -5.23
C LEU A 345 -25.52 -31.29 -5.90
N GLY A 346 -24.74 -30.30 -6.36
CA GLY A 346 -23.42 -30.49 -6.95
C GLY A 346 -22.44 -31.28 -6.08
N ARG A 347 -22.56 -31.25 -4.74
CA ARG A 347 -21.71 -32.04 -3.83
C ARG A 347 -21.84 -33.56 -3.99
N THR A 348 -22.90 -34.03 -4.65
CA THR A 348 -23.05 -35.45 -4.99
C THR A 348 -22.28 -35.83 -6.25
N TRP A 349 -21.89 -34.86 -7.07
CA TRP A 349 -21.20 -35.08 -8.34
C TRP A 349 -19.68 -35.31 -8.12
N PRO A 350 -19.11 -36.40 -8.68
CA PRO A 350 -17.68 -36.68 -8.52
C PRO A 350 -16.72 -35.62 -9.06
N GLY A 351 -17.16 -34.85 -10.06
CA GLY A 351 -16.36 -33.79 -10.68
C GLY A 351 -16.44 -32.43 -9.97
N GLU A 352 -17.20 -32.32 -8.87
CA GLU A 352 -17.31 -31.08 -8.12
C GLU A 352 -15.97 -30.70 -7.49
N TRP A 353 -15.60 -29.43 -7.62
CA TRP A 353 -14.27 -28.93 -7.28
C TRP A 353 -13.85 -29.27 -5.86
N ASN A 354 -14.68 -28.96 -4.85
CA ASN A 354 -14.29 -29.17 -3.45
C ASN A 354 -14.05 -30.64 -3.14
N ARG A 355 -14.94 -31.52 -3.62
CA ARG A 355 -14.80 -32.96 -3.44
C ARG A 355 -13.56 -33.49 -4.15
N MET A 356 -13.35 -33.11 -5.40
CA MET A 356 -12.20 -33.54 -6.21
C MET A 356 -10.87 -33.11 -5.57
N ILE A 357 -10.78 -31.86 -5.09
CA ILE A 357 -9.60 -31.36 -4.40
C ILE A 357 -9.33 -32.14 -3.11
N MET A 358 -10.34 -32.33 -2.26
CA MET A 358 -10.15 -33.09 -1.02
C MET A 358 -9.77 -34.55 -1.28
N GLU A 359 -10.35 -35.18 -2.31
CA GLU A 359 -9.97 -36.54 -2.70
C GLU A 359 -8.51 -36.62 -3.15
N ALA A 360 -8.06 -35.68 -3.98
CA ALA A 360 -6.67 -35.60 -4.43
C ALA A 360 -5.69 -35.41 -3.25
N LEU A 361 -6.01 -34.51 -2.33
CA LEU A 361 -5.20 -34.21 -1.15
C LEU A 361 -5.12 -35.39 -0.19
N LEU A 362 -6.26 -36.02 0.15
CA LEU A 362 -6.29 -37.18 1.04
C LEU A 362 -5.59 -38.41 0.43
N LYS A 363 -5.70 -38.61 -0.89
CA LYS A 363 -4.97 -39.66 -1.61
C LYS A 363 -3.47 -39.40 -1.58
N ALA A 364 -3.04 -38.16 -1.74
CA ALA A 364 -1.64 -37.77 -1.65
C ALA A 364 -1.08 -38.01 -0.22
N GLU A 365 -1.84 -37.67 0.83
CA GLU A 365 -1.45 -38.01 2.22
C GLU A 365 -1.31 -39.51 2.44
N LYS A 366 -2.29 -40.29 1.96
CA LYS A 366 -2.22 -41.74 2.06
C LYS A 366 -1.00 -42.31 1.34
N LYS A 367 -0.64 -41.74 0.18
CA LYS A 367 0.53 -42.16 -0.59
C LYS A 367 1.85 -41.76 0.11
N ALA A 368 1.90 -40.57 0.69
CA ALA A 368 3.07 -40.09 1.41
C ALA A 368 3.25 -40.76 2.79
N GLY A 369 2.18 -41.33 3.35
CA GLY A 369 2.19 -41.94 4.68
C GLY A 369 2.32 -40.91 5.82
N ARG A 370 2.11 -39.62 5.52
CA ARG A 370 2.22 -38.51 6.47
C ARG A 370 1.28 -37.37 6.07
N MET A 371 1.09 -36.43 6.99
CA MET A 371 0.41 -35.17 6.71
C MET A 371 1.18 -34.38 5.63
N LEU A 372 0.46 -33.80 4.67
CA LEU A 372 1.04 -32.89 3.68
C LEU A 372 1.44 -31.58 4.35
N THR A 373 2.55 -31.02 3.90
CA THR A 373 2.92 -29.63 4.19
C THR A 373 2.05 -28.67 3.40
N ARG A 374 2.00 -27.39 3.82
CA ARG A 374 1.28 -26.33 3.09
C ARG A 374 1.69 -26.25 1.61
N ASN A 375 2.98 -26.34 1.33
CA ASN A 375 3.49 -26.13 -0.02
C ASN A 375 3.12 -27.32 -0.92
N GLU A 376 3.18 -28.56 -0.41
CA GLU A 376 2.70 -29.73 -1.14
C GLU A 376 1.18 -29.66 -1.42
N VAL A 377 0.39 -29.11 -0.48
CA VAL A 377 -1.03 -28.83 -0.74
C VAL A 377 -1.20 -27.83 -1.87
N LEU A 378 -0.42 -26.75 -1.88
CA LEU A 378 -0.47 -25.73 -2.93
C LEU A 378 -0.04 -26.28 -4.29
N ASP A 379 1.00 -27.12 -4.36
CA ASP A 379 1.44 -27.76 -5.61
C ASP A 379 0.33 -28.65 -6.19
N ILE A 380 -0.30 -29.50 -5.37
CA ILE A 380 -1.41 -30.36 -5.80
C ILE A 380 -2.60 -29.52 -6.28
N VAL A 381 -2.92 -28.43 -5.57
CA VAL A 381 -4.01 -27.53 -5.96
C VAL A 381 -3.67 -26.81 -7.27
N ALA A 382 -2.42 -26.40 -7.46
CA ALA A 382 -1.95 -25.75 -8.69
C ALA A 382 -2.14 -26.66 -9.91
N ASP A 383 -1.74 -27.93 -9.81
CA ASP A 383 -1.95 -28.94 -10.87
C ASP A 383 -3.43 -29.03 -11.25
N ARG A 384 -4.32 -29.08 -10.25
CA ARG A 384 -5.77 -29.14 -10.48
C ARG A 384 -6.34 -27.86 -11.06
N MET A 385 -5.84 -26.70 -10.64
CA MET A 385 -6.26 -25.43 -11.23
C MET A 385 -5.88 -25.38 -12.72
N LYS A 386 -4.72 -25.89 -13.11
CA LYS A 386 -4.29 -26.00 -14.51
C LYS A 386 -5.20 -26.93 -15.31
N ASP A 387 -5.48 -28.13 -14.78
CA ASP A 387 -6.38 -29.10 -15.41
C ASP A 387 -7.75 -28.49 -15.75
N TYR A 388 -8.28 -27.66 -14.84
CA TYR A 388 -9.61 -27.04 -14.97
C TYR A 388 -9.57 -25.61 -15.53
N ARG A 389 -8.40 -25.12 -15.95
CA ARG A 389 -8.18 -23.76 -16.48
C ARG A 389 -8.66 -22.65 -15.53
N ILE A 390 -8.48 -22.87 -14.23
CA ILE A 390 -8.73 -21.87 -13.19
C ILE A 390 -7.48 -21.01 -13.06
N PRO A 391 -7.58 -19.68 -13.23
CA PRO A 391 -6.43 -18.78 -13.13
C PRO A 391 -5.92 -18.67 -11.69
N MET A 392 -4.60 -18.62 -11.51
CA MET A 392 -3.96 -18.40 -10.20
C MET A 392 -3.78 -16.90 -9.91
N ASN A 393 -4.85 -16.13 -10.06
CA ASN A 393 -4.90 -14.69 -9.75
C ASN A 393 -5.74 -14.45 -8.48
N PHE A 394 -5.15 -14.77 -7.33
CA PHE A 394 -5.87 -14.81 -6.08
C PHE A 394 -6.37 -13.43 -5.61
N THR A 395 -7.55 -13.44 -5.01
CA THR A 395 -8.20 -12.30 -4.35
C THR A 395 -8.75 -12.74 -3.00
N THR A 396 -8.89 -11.81 -2.06
CA THR A 396 -9.46 -12.10 -0.75
C THR A 396 -10.96 -12.36 -0.84
N GLY A 397 -11.42 -13.46 -0.25
CA GLY A 397 -12.81 -13.83 -0.04
C GLY A 397 -13.40 -13.27 1.24
N ARG A 398 -14.72 -13.38 1.41
CA ARG A 398 -15.35 -13.04 2.69
C ARG A 398 -15.26 -14.23 3.64
N ARG A 399 -14.69 -14.01 4.82
CA ARG A 399 -14.88 -14.88 5.97
C ARG A 399 -16.37 -14.85 6.32
N ARG A 400 -17.05 -15.99 6.15
CA ARG A 400 -18.38 -16.24 6.72
C ARG A 400 -18.22 -16.76 8.13
#